data_AF-A0A1M4VA42-F1
#
_entry.id   AF-A0A1M4VA42-F1
#
_cell.length_a   1.000
_cell.length_b   1.000
_cell.length_c   1.000
_cell.angle_alpha   90.00
_cell.angle_beta   90.00
_cell.angle_gamma   90.00
#
_symmetry.space_group_name_H-M   'P 1'
#
loop_
_entity.id
_entity.type
_entity.pdbx_description
1 polymer ?
#
loop_
_entity_poly.entity_id
_entity_poly.type
_entity_poly.pdbx_seq_one_letter_code
_entity_poly.pdbx_strand_id
1 'polypeptide(L)'
;MGVNKGGINILRSFKWGELLEKYKYLESIDKNKYYRKVTDEFWEQANKPWLDEAIKRGDPIRFVTDPISDAGKYVKVGKEFVLDNKGNKIPTIFSREVEYLSQNGYKIEGHLATKIK
;
A
#
# COMPACT_ATOMS: atom_id res chain seq x y z
N MET A 1 20.92 9.37 -13.58
CA MET A 1 19.53 9.80 -13.27
C MET A 1 18.76 8.55 -12.86
N GLY A 2 18.30 8.47 -11.61
CA GLY A 2 17.85 7.22 -10.96
C GLY A 2 16.61 6.60 -11.62
N VAL A 3 16.76 5.34 -12.06
CA VAL A 3 15.73 4.56 -12.77
C VAL A 3 14.97 3.70 -11.79
N ASN A 4 14.22 4.30 -10.86
CA ASN A 4 13.16 3.61 -10.14
C ASN A 4 11.84 4.33 -10.42
N LYS A 5 11.39 4.22 -11.67
CA LYS A 5 10.08 4.71 -12.11
C LYS A 5 9.01 3.77 -11.57
N GLY A 6 8.43 4.12 -10.42
CA GLY A 6 7.18 3.56 -9.92
C GLY A 6 7.30 2.91 -8.56
N GLY A 7 6.29 3.12 -7.71
CA GLY A 7 6.04 2.30 -6.54
C GLY A 7 5.97 0.81 -6.88
N ILE A 8 5.99 -0.06 -5.87
CA ILE A 8 5.71 -1.48 -6.08
C ILE A 8 4.33 -1.60 -6.75
N ASN A 9 4.33 -2.06 -8.00
CA ASN A 9 3.08 -2.47 -8.64
C ASN A 9 2.69 -3.82 -8.05
N ILE A 10 1.82 -3.79 -7.05
CA ILE A 10 1.35 -4.96 -6.30
C ILE A 10 0.81 -6.04 -7.24
N LEU A 11 0.08 -5.63 -8.29
CA LEU A 11 -0.50 -6.55 -9.28
C LEU A 11 0.55 -7.25 -10.14
N ARG A 12 1.76 -6.71 -10.22
CA ARG A 12 2.90 -7.32 -10.93
C ARG A 12 3.91 -7.96 -9.99
N SER A 13 3.67 -7.93 -8.67
CA SER A 13 4.57 -8.55 -7.71
C SER A 13 4.31 -10.05 -7.66
N PHE A 14 5.32 -10.86 -8.00
CA PHE A 14 5.28 -12.31 -7.80
C PHE A 14 4.92 -12.65 -6.35
N LYS A 15 5.41 -11.86 -5.39
CA LYS A 15 5.14 -12.08 -3.97
C LYS A 15 3.66 -11.92 -3.61
N TRP A 16 2.94 -11.03 -4.27
CA TRP A 16 1.51 -10.86 -4.06
C TRP A 16 0.74 -12.12 -4.47
N GLY A 17 1.05 -12.66 -5.67
CA GLY A 17 0.47 -13.91 -6.15
C GLY A 17 0.75 -15.10 -5.24
N GLU A 18 2.00 -15.24 -4.77
CA GLU A 18 2.37 -16.27 -3.80
C GLU A 18 1.56 -16.19 -2.51
N LEU A 19 1.36 -14.98 -1.97
CA LEU A 19 0.61 -14.79 -0.72
C LEU A 19 -0.87 -15.05 -0.90
N LEU A 20 -1.46 -14.67 -2.05
CA LEU A 20 -2.84 -14.99 -2.38
C LEU A 20 -3.07 -16.51 -2.39
N GLU A 21 -2.17 -17.29 -3.00
CA GLU A 21 -2.27 -18.76 -3.03
C GLU A 21 -1.97 -19.38 -1.66
N LYS A 22 -0.94 -18.89 -0.93
CA LYS A 22 -0.58 -19.35 0.42
C LYS A 22 -1.78 -19.29 1.38
N TYR A 23 -2.57 -18.22 1.31
CA TYR A 23 -3.71 -18.00 2.22
C TYR A 23 -5.06 -18.39 1.63
N LYS A 24 -5.11 -18.94 0.42
CA LYS A 24 -6.37 -19.27 -0.30
C LYS A 24 -7.36 -20.10 0.52
N TYR A 25 -6.84 -20.98 1.38
CA TYR A 25 -7.67 -21.77 2.30
C TYR A 25 -8.54 -20.92 3.25
N LEU A 26 -8.16 -19.67 3.52
CA LEU A 26 -8.94 -18.72 4.32
C LEU A 26 -10.02 -18.01 3.52
N GLU A 27 -9.93 -17.98 2.19
CA GLU A 27 -10.81 -17.16 1.34
C GLU A 27 -12.30 -17.52 1.52
N SER A 28 -12.60 -18.82 1.59
CA SER A 28 -13.97 -19.33 1.79
C SER A 28 -14.41 -19.37 3.26
N ILE A 29 -13.47 -19.32 4.21
CA ILE A 29 -13.74 -19.43 5.66
C ILE A 29 -13.97 -18.03 6.25
N ASP A 30 -13.05 -17.12 5.99
CA ASP A 30 -13.04 -15.77 6.51
C ASP A 30 -12.29 -14.86 5.53
N LYS A 31 -13.05 -14.31 4.58
CA LYS A 31 -12.55 -13.44 3.52
C LYS A 31 -11.85 -12.18 4.07
N ASN A 32 -12.29 -11.65 5.20
CA ASN A 32 -11.66 -10.49 5.83
C ASN A 32 -10.27 -10.86 6.39
N LYS A 33 -10.18 -12.00 7.08
CA LYS A 33 -8.91 -12.52 7.59
C LYS A 33 -7.96 -12.93 6.46
N TYR A 34 -8.48 -13.48 5.37
CA TYR A 34 -7.72 -13.79 4.16
C TYR A 34 -6.97 -12.56 3.64
N TYR A 35 -7.70 -11.50 3.27
CA TYR A 35 -7.06 -10.29 2.73
C TYR A 35 -6.15 -9.62 3.73
N ARG A 36 -6.53 -9.57 5.03
CA ARG A 36 -5.67 -9.00 6.07
C ARG A 36 -4.31 -9.71 6.15
N LYS A 37 -4.31 -11.05 6.14
CA LYS A 37 -3.08 -11.85 6.17
C LYS A 37 -2.20 -11.61 4.95
N VAL A 38 -2.81 -11.58 3.76
CA VAL A 38 -2.11 -11.30 2.50
C VAL A 38 -1.49 -9.89 2.53
N THR A 39 -2.26 -8.86 2.89
CA THR A 39 -1.77 -7.47 2.89
C THR A 39 -0.71 -7.23 3.95
N ASP A 40 -0.88 -7.77 5.16
CA ASP A 40 0.08 -7.59 6.24
C ASP A 40 1.42 -8.26 5.88
N GLU A 41 1.38 -9.51 5.39
CA GLU A 41 2.60 -10.21 5.03
C GLU A 41 3.28 -9.60 3.80
N PHE A 42 2.51 -9.14 2.81
CA PHE A 42 3.06 -8.45 1.65
C PHE A 42 3.75 -7.15 2.04
N TRP A 43 3.14 -6.39 2.96
CA TRP A 43 3.74 -5.18 3.47
C TRP A 43 5.10 -5.46 4.10
N GLU A 44 5.19 -6.43 5.01
CA GLU A 44 6.44 -6.74 5.72
C GLU A 44 7.51 -7.33 4.80
N GLN A 45 7.14 -8.18 3.84
CA GLN A 45 8.11 -8.93 3.02
C GLN A 45 8.52 -8.23 1.73
N ALA A 46 7.69 -7.36 1.18
CA ALA A 46 7.93 -6.75 -0.12
C ALA A 46 7.80 -5.22 -0.08
N ASN A 47 6.67 -4.70 0.38
CA ASN A 47 6.37 -3.28 0.24
C ASN A 47 7.27 -2.38 1.09
N LYS A 48 7.36 -2.69 2.39
CA LYS A 48 8.13 -1.90 3.34
C LYS A 48 9.63 -1.98 3.07
N PRO A 49 10.26 -3.15 2.83
CA PRO A 49 11.68 -3.21 2.51
C PRO A 49 12.07 -2.39 1.28
N TRP A 50 11.22 -2.40 0.24
CA TRP A 50 11.44 -1.58 -0.95
C TRP A 50 11.34 -0.08 -0.66
N LEU A 51 10.32 0.33 0.12
CA LEU A 51 10.18 1.72 0.55
C LEU A 51 11.36 2.16 1.42
N ASP A 52 11.81 1.32 2.35
CA ASP A 52 12.97 1.59 3.21
C ASP A 52 14.22 1.87 2.38
N GLU A 53 14.49 1.04 1.38
CA GLU A 53 15.62 1.23 0.47
C GLU A 53 15.50 2.50 -0.39
N ALA A 54 14.29 2.83 -0.85
CA ALA A 54 14.04 4.07 -1.57
C ALA A 54 14.19 5.32 -0.68
N ILE A 55 13.67 5.27 0.54
CA ILE A 55 13.80 6.32 1.57
C ILE A 55 15.26 6.54 1.95
N LYS A 56 16.03 5.45 2.10
CA LYS A 56 17.46 5.50 2.40
C LYS A 56 18.25 6.22 1.30
N ARG A 57 17.93 5.97 0.03
CA ARG A 57 18.52 6.68 -1.11
C ARG A 57 18.00 8.11 -1.28
N GLY A 58 16.87 8.45 -0.64
CA GLY A 58 16.18 9.72 -0.83
C GLY A 58 15.49 9.81 -2.19
N ASP A 59 15.13 8.66 -2.77
CA ASP A 59 14.47 8.59 -4.07
C ASP A 59 13.10 9.29 -3.99
N PRO A 60 12.73 10.12 -4.99
CA PRO A 60 11.36 10.59 -5.11
C PRO A 60 10.43 9.42 -5.50
N ILE A 61 9.24 9.36 -4.90
CA ILE A 61 8.26 8.31 -5.16
C ILE A 61 7.07 8.90 -5.92
N ARG A 62 6.74 8.31 -7.07
CA ARG A 62 5.58 8.71 -7.86
C ARG A 62 4.40 7.77 -7.60
N PHE A 63 3.25 8.35 -7.29
CA PHE A 63 2.00 7.64 -7.12
C PHE A 63 1.20 7.60 -8.42
N VAL A 64 0.63 6.44 -8.73
CA VAL A 64 -0.35 6.31 -9.82
C VAL A 64 -1.70 6.86 -9.36
N THR A 65 -2.11 6.50 -8.15
CA THR A 65 -3.31 7.00 -7.48
C THR A 65 -3.04 8.36 -6.85
N ASP A 66 -4.06 9.21 -6.78
CA ASP A 66 -3.97 10.48 -6.08
C ASP A 66 -3.89 10.24 -4.55
N PRO A 67 -2.78 10.64 -3.87
CA PRO A 67 -2.59 10.46 -2.44
C PRO A 67 -3.44 11.39 -1.57
N ILE A 68 -4.26 12.28 -2.11
CA ILE A 68 -5.31 12.99 -1.33
C ILE A 68 -6.70 12.38 -1.54
N SER A 69 -6.86 11.45 -2.49
CA SER A 69 -8.15 10.83 -2.77
C SER A 69 -8.52 9.76 -1.75
N ASP A 70 -9.62 9.98 -1.04
CA ASP A 70 -10.24 8.97 -0.17
C ASP A 70 -10.55 7.66 -0.90
N ALA A 71 -10.91 7.73 -2.19
CA ALA A 71 -11.20 6.55 -3.00
C ALA A 71 -9.97 5.65 -3.22
N GLY A 72 -8.77 6.22 -3.18
CA GLY A 72 -7.51 5.48 -3.24
C GLY A 72 -7.05 4.95 -1.88
N LYS A 73 -7.30 5.74 -0.82
CA LYS A 73 -6.84 5.42 0.54
C LYS A 73 -7.68 4.39 1.27
N TYR A 74 -8.95 4.25 0.93
CA TYR A 74 -9.86 3.38 1.67
C TYR A 74 -10.57 2.39 0.78
N VAL A 75 -10.81 1.20 1.32
CA VAL A 75 -11.48 0.12 0.61
C VAL A 75 -12.94 0.50 0.34
N LYS A 76 -13.41 0.24 -0.88
CA LYS A 76 -14.81 0.42 -1.29
C LYS A 76 -15.43 -0.88 -1.80
N VAL A 77 -16.72 -1.06 -1.54
CA VAL A 77 -17.56 -2.09 -2.18
C VAL A 77 -18.72 -1.36 -2.86
N GLY A 78 -18.71 -1.36 -4.20
CA GLY A 78 -19.63 -0.52 -4.97
C GLY A 78 -19.34 0.96 -4.74
N LYS A 79 -20.33 1.71 -4.24
CA LYS A 79 -20.21 3.15 -3.93
C LYS A 79 -19.85 3.44 -2.46
N GLU A 80 -19.96 2.43 -1.59
CA GLU A 80 -19.80 2.58 -0.14
C GLU A 80 -18.37 2.26 0.32
N PHE A 81 -17.92 2.95 1.37
CA PHE A 81 -16.67 2.62 2.05
C PHE A 81 -16.87 1.43 2.99
N VAL A 82 -15.89 0.52 3.00
CA VAL A 82 -15.89 -0.58 3.97
C VAL A 82 -15.41 -0.06 5.31
N LEU A 83 -16.17 -0.36 6.36
CA LEU A 83 -15.85 0.04 7.73
C LEU A 83 -15.39 -1.18 8.55
N ASP A 84 -14.51 -0.95 9.51
CA ASP A 84 -14.13 -1.93 10.52
C ASP A 84 -15.21 -2.07 11.61
N ASN A 85 -14.99 -2.97 12.57
CA ASN A 85 -15.91 -3.22 13.69
C ASN A 85 -16.12 -2.02 14.63
N LYS A 86 -15.35 -0.94 14.45
CA LYS A 86 -15.43 0.31 15.21
C LYS A 86 -16.01 1.46 14.37
N GLY A 87 -16.40 1.21 13.12
CA GLY A 87 -16.94 2.21 12.21
C GLY A 87 -15.89 3.02 11.45
N ASN A 88 -14.60 2.65 11.50
CA ASN A 88 -13.55 3.37 10.77
C ASN A 88 -13.39 2.83 9.34
N LYS A 89 -13.12 3.70 8.37
CA LYS A 89 -12.80 3.29 7.00
C LYS A 89 -11.55 2.39 7.00
N ILE A 90 -11.63 1.24 6.34
CA ILE A 90 -10.49 0.31 6.24
C ILE A 90 -9.46 0.87 5.25
N PRO A 91 -8.20 1.12 5.68
CA PRO A 91 -7.17 1.64 4.80
C PRO A 91 -6.71 0.59 3.78
N THR A 92 -6.36 1.06 2.58
CA THR A 92 -5.68 0.25 1.58
C THR A 92 -4.19 0.17 1.89
N ILE A 93 -3.50 -0.78 1.26
CA ILE A 93 -2.04 -0.83 1.32
C ILE A 93 -1.38 0.45 0.77
N PHE A 94 -1.98 1.09 -0.24
CA PHE A 94 -1.54 2.40 -0.74
C PHE A 94 -1.63 3.49 0.34
N SER A 95 -2.69 3.49 1.15
CA SER A 95 -2.77 4.40 2.29
C SER A 95 -1.61 4.22 3.26
N ARG A 96 -1.20 2.96 3.49
CA ARG A 96 -0.06 2.63 4.35
C ARG A 96 1.27 3.14 3.75
N GLU A 97 1.45 3.08 2.43
CA GLU A 97 2.63 3.66 1.76
C GLU A 97 2.70 5.19 1.93
N VAL A 98 1.58 5.87 1.69
CA VAL A 98 1.45 7.34 1.81
C VAL A 98 1.76 7.80 3.24
N GLU A 99 1.18 7.12 4.24
CA GLU A 99 1.43 7.41 5.65
C GLU A 99 2.89 7.14 6.02
N TYR A 100 3.44 6.00 5.60
CA TYR A 100 4.83 5.63 5.90
C TYR A 100 5.84 6.64 5.33
N LEU A 101 5.64 7.09 4.08
CA LEU A 101 6.49 8.11 3.48
C LEU A 101 6.42 9.43 4.27
N SER A 102 5.21 9.85 4.64
CA SER A 102 4.99 11.07 5.42
C SER A 102 5.69 11.01 6.79
N GLN A 103 5.59 9.88 7.49
CA GLN A 103 6.30 9.62 8.75
C GLN A 103 7.82 9.62 8.60
N ASN A 104 8.34 9.27 7.42
CA ASN A 104 9.77 9.23 7.10
C ASN A 104 10.29 10.53 6.45
N GLY A 105 9.58 11.64 6.67
CA GLY A 105 10.04 12.97 6.25
C GLY A 105 9.88 13.23 4.77
N TYR A 106 8.90 12.62 4.10
CA TYR A 106 8.52 12.99 2.74
C TYR A 106 7.38 14.01 2.73
N LYS A 107 7.53 15.03 1.88
CA LYS A 107 6.44 15.93 1.49
C LYS A 107 5.73 15.34 0.28
N ILE A 108 4.41 15.35 0.30
CA ILE A 108 3.57 14.88 -0.81
C ILE A 108 2.94 16.08 -1.50
N GLU A 109 3.19 16.22 -2.80
CA GLU A 109 2.63 17.29 -3.65
C GLU A 109 2.08 16.66 -4.94
N GLY A 110 0.76 16.69 -5.09
CA GLY A 110 0.08 15.97 -6.17
C GLY A 110 0.43 14.48 -6.14
N HIS A 111 0.94 13.95 -7.25
CA HIS A 111 1.31 12.54 -7.39
C HIS A 111 2.78 12.24 -7.05
N LEU A 112 3.48 13.15 -6.39
CA LEU A 112 4.91 13.01 -6.10
C LEU A 112 5.17 13.16 -4.60
N ALA A 113 5.93 12.22 -4.05
CA ALA A 113 6.51 12.33 -2.72
C ALA A 113 8.02 12.61 -2.85
N THR A 114 8.50 13.65 -2.17
CA THR A 114 9.92 14.03 -2.14
C THR A 114 10.40 14.18 -0.71
N LYS A 115 11.61 13.70 -0.43
CA LYS A 115 12.24 13.82 0.90
C LYS A 115 12.46 15.30 1.25
N ILE A 116 12.00 15.70 2.42
CA ILE A 116 12.25 17.01 2.99
C ILE A 116 13.74 17.07 3.32
N LYS A 117 14.41 18.13 2.85
CA LYS A 117 15.83 18.37 3.09
C LYS A 117 16.07 18.95 4.47
#